data_AF-A0AA37TBS3-F1
#
_entry.id   AF-A0AA37TBS3-F1
#
_cell.length_a   1.000
_cell.length_b   1.000
_cell.length_c   1.000
_cell.angle_alpha   90.00
_cell.angle_beta   90.00
_cell.angle_gamma   90.00
#
_symmetry.space_group_name_H-M   'P 1'
#
loop_
_entity.id
_entity.type
_entity.pdbx_description
1 polymer ?
#
loop_
_entity_poly.entity_id
_entity_poly.type
_entity_poly.pdbx_seq_one_letter_code
_entity_poly.pdbx_strand_id
1 'polypeptide(L)'
;MQPNDSGSDRRPSEAGREAVSRRNREIAPGGRQISEAIGQKVLHGFLQNRHQTLMPLSISLGRIADAERAAIARFAAVAVRAGSASAALEPVRACLIGFAADAEMLAAFEAALQSPPPLDAALSGLTDPEVALIAFILCLVAARSAGPAAGAFADYVALHRGLPTAAVRAAERRYRT
;
A
#
# COMPACT_ATOMS: atom_id res chain seq x y z
N MET A 1 -32.90 39.14 70.39
CA MET A 1 -32.04 38.21 71.15
C MET A 1 -31.45 37.22 70.14
N GLN A 2 -30.34 37.62 69.51
CA GLN A 2 -29.34 36.68 68.95
C GLN A 2 -28.51 36.15 70.15
N PRO A 3 -27.77 35.01 70.09
CA PRO A 3 -26.81 34.64 69.04
C PRO A 3 -26.75 33.08 68.83
N ASN A 4 -25.81 32.38 68.19
CA ASN A 4 -24.50 32.68 67.60
C ASN A 4 -24.08 31.52 66.66
N ASP A 5 -23.16 31.83 65.75
CA ASP A 5 -22.05 31.00 65.23
C ASP A 5 -22.23 29.51 64.89
N SER A 6 -21.89 29.15 63.65
CA SER A 6 -20.51 28.72 63.34
C SER A 6 -20.35 28.34 61.87
N GLY A 7 -19.42 29.04 61.22
CA GLY A 7 -18.81 28.52 60.00
C GLY A 7 -17.95 27.29 60.32
N SER A 8 -18.01 26.28 59.48
CA SER A 8 -16.98 25.25 59.40
C SER A 8 -16.70 24.92 57.93
N ASP A 9 -15.74 25.66 57.39
CA ASP A 9 -14.54 25.09 56.79
C ASP A 9 -14.77 23.83 55.93
N ARG A 10 -15.08 24.03 54.64
CA ARG A 10 -15.00 22.98 53.62
C ARG A 10 -13.52 22.59 53.46
N ARG A 11 -13.07 21.63 54.27
CA ARG A 11 -11.84 20.89 53.97
C ARG A 11 -12.03 20.21 52.60
N PRO A 12 -11.20 20.49 51.59
CA PRO A 12 -11.24 19.72 50.35
C PRO A 12 -10.93 18.26 50.70
N SER A 13 -11.85 17.38 50.33
CA SER A 13 -11.82 15.97 50.69
C SER A 13 -10.51 15.31 50.26
N GLU A 14 -9.94 14.53 51.17
CA GLU A 14 -8.76 13.69 50.97
C GLU A 14 -8.89 12.76 49.75
N ALA A 15 -10.13 12.48 49.33
CA ALA A 15 -10.48 11.75 48.11
C ALA A 15 -9.87 12.34 46.82
N GLY A 16 -9.63 13.67 46.77
CA GLY A 16 -8.97 14.32 45.64
C GLY A 16 -7.46 14.05 45.56
N ARG A 17 -6.79 13.85 46.70
CA ARG A 17 -5.34 13.59 46.75
C ARG A 17 -5.01 12.13 46.41
N GLU A 18 -5.86 11.18 46.79
CA GLU A 18 -5.71 9.77 46.40
C GLU A 18 -5.89 9.54 44.89
N ALA A 19 -6.80 10.28 44.25
CA ALA A 19 -7.05 10.14 42.82
C ALA A 19 -5.86 10.56 41.95
N VAL A 20 -5.09 11.56 42.39
CA VAL A 20 -3.85 12.01 41.72
C VAL A 20 -2.68 11.05 42.00
N SER A 21 -2.63 10.46 43.20
CA SER A 21 -1.59 9.49 43.58
C SER A 21 -1.62 8.19 42.77
N ARG A 22 -2.77 7.81 42.20
CA ARG A 22 -2.88 6.59 41.37
C ARG A 22 -2.21 6.70 40.00
N ARG A 23 -1.97 7.92 39.48
CA ARG A 23 -1.31 8.15 38.18
C ARG A 23 0.22 8.19 38.27
N ASN A 24 0.77 8.43 39.45
CA ASN A 24 2.22 8.42 39.72
C ASN A 24 2.61 7.19 40.55
N ARG A 25 2.12 6.01 40.17
CA ARG A 25 2.73 4.77 40.68
C ARG A 25 4.09 4.67 40.01
N GLU A 26 5.15 5.00 40.74
CA GLU A 26 6.52 4.76 40.31
C GLU A 26 6.60 3.33 39.76
N ILE A 27 6.77 3.25 38.45
CA ILE A 27 6.92 1.97 37.78
C ILE A 27 8.23 1.41 38.32
N ALA A 28 8.14 0.34 39.11
CA ALA A 28 9.31 -0.37 39.60
C ALA A 28 10.31 -0.56 38.44
N PRO A 29 11.63 -0.47 38.65
CA PRO A 29 12.62 -0.42 37.57
C PRO A 29 12.46 -1.55 36.52
N GLY A 30 11.98 -2.72 36.93
CA GLY A 30 11.62 -3.81 35.99
C GLY A 30 10.40 -3.52 35.11
N GLY A 31 9.40 -2.80 35.61
CA GLY A 31 8.21 -2.39 34.84
C GLY A 31 8.55 -1.43 33.70
N ARG A 32 9.54 -0.53 33.88
CA ARG A 32 9.98 0.38 32.80
C ARG A 32 10.62 -0.39 31.66
N GLN A 33 11.48 -1.36 31.98
CA GLN A 33 12.10 -2.25 30.99
C GLN A 33 11.07 -3.13 30.27
N ILE A 34 10.06 -3.63 30.99
CA ILE A 34 8.97 -4.41 30.39
C ILE A 34 8.13 -3.53 29.45
N SER A 35 7.75 -2.32 29.87
CA SER A 35 7.01 -1.38 29.02
C SER A 35 7.79 -0.97 27.77
N GLU A 36 9.10 -0.79 27.87
CA GLU A 36 9.96 -0.48 26.73
C GLU A 36 10.07 -1.67 25.76
N ALA A 37 10.28 -2.89 26.28
CA ALA A 37 10.33 -4.10 25.46
C ALA A 37 8.99 -4.39 24.76
N ILE A 38 7.86 -4.16 25.45
CA ILE A 38 6.53 -4.27 24.85
C ILE A 38 6.34 -3.17 23.80
N GLY A 39 6.71 -1.92 24.09
CA GLY A 39 6.62 -0.80 23.16
C GLY A 39 7.40 -1.05 21.88
N GLN A 40 8.63 -1.57 21.98
CA GLN A 40 9.44 -1.96 20.83
C GLN A 40 8.78 -3.08 20.02
N LYS A 41 8.25 -4.13 20.66
CA LYS A 41 7.58 -5.23 19.96
C LYS A 41 6.28 -4.81 19.29
N VAL A 42 5.47 -3.98 19.96
CA VAL A 42 4.21 -3.47 19.40
C VAL A 42 4.50 -2.52 18.24
N LEU A 43 5.45 -1.59 18.38
CA LEU A 43 5.84 -0.70 17.30
C LEU A 43 6.44 -1.48 16.13
N HIS A 44 7.31 -2.47 16.41
CA HIS A 44 7.88 -3.33 15.38
C HIS A 44 6.79 -4.12 14.66
N GLY A 45 5.88 -4.77 15.39
CA GLY A 45 4.75 -5.50 14.82
C GLY A 45 3.79 -4.58 14.05
N PHE A 46 3.53 -3.37 14.55
CA PHE A 46 2.71 -2.37 13.85
C PHE A 46 3.37 -1.90 12.56
N LEU A 47 4.67 -1.60 12.59
CA LEU A 47 5.41 -1.21 11.39
C LEU A 47 5.52 -2.38 10.41
N GLN A 48 5.76 -3.60 10.89
CA GLN A 48 5.81 -4.80 10.06
C GLN A 48 4.45 -5.09 9.42
N ASN A 49 3.36 -5.03 10.20
CA ASN A 49 2.00 -5.17 9.68
C ASN A 49 1.68 -4.04 8.71
N ARG A 50 2.08 -2.80 9.01
CA ARG A 50 1.90 -1.66 8.10
C ARG A 50 2.66 -1.87 6.79
N HIS A 51 3.92 -2.32 6.86
CA HIS A 51 4.74 -2.65 5.70
C HIS A 51 4.18 -3.85 4.92
N GLN A 52 3.56 -4.82 5.60
CA GLN A 52 2.82 -5.91 4.96
C GLN A 52 1.50 -5.43 4.33
N THR A 53 0.84 -4.43 4.89
CA THR A 53 -0.38 -3.83 4.30
C THR A 53 -0.10 -2.86 3.16
N LEU A 54 1.14 -2.35 3.02
CA LEU A 54 1.54 -1.48 1.92
C LEU A 54 1.66 -2.22 0.58
N MET A 55 1.64 -3.56 0.58
CA MET A 55 1.61 -4.40 -0.60
C MET A 55 0.58 -5.52 -0.38
N PRO A 56 -0.51 -5.57 -1.16
CA PRO A 56 -1.44 -6.70 -1.08
C PRO A 56 -0.66 -8.02 -1.20
N LEU A 57 -0.77 -8.89 -0.19
CA LEU A 57 -0.15 -10.23 -0.22
C LEU A 57 -0.63 -11.02 -1.45
N SER A 58 -1.90 -10.82 -1.82
CA SER A 58 -2.53 -11.25 -3.06
C SER A 58 -3.19 -10.08 -3.77
N ILE A 59 -2.79 -9.83 -5.01
CA ILE A 59 -3.52 -8.94 -5.93
C ILE A 59 -4.63 -9.78 -6.54
N SER A 60 -5.88 -9.33 -6.43
CA SER A 60 -7.04 -9.97 -7.05
C SER A 60 -7.80 -8.95 -7.87
N LEU A 61 -7.72 -9.09 -9.19
CA LEU A 61 -8.39 -8.18 -10.12
C LEU A 61 -9.91 -8.27 -10.01
N GLY A 62 -10.46 -9.40 -9.56
CA GLY A 62 -11.91 -9.57 -9.35
C GLY A 62 -12.53 -8.68 -8.27
N ARG A 63 -11.73 -7.96 -7.46
CA ARG A 63 -12.22 -6.99 -6.46
C ARG A 63 -12.16 -5.54 -6.95
N ILE A 64 -11.55 -5.30 -8.12
CA ILE A 64 -11.35 -3.99 -8.73
C ILE A 64 -12.55 -3.65 -9.60
N ALA A 65 -12.93 -2.37 -9.68
CA ALA A 65 -14.06 -1.93 -10.48
C ALA A 65 -13.84 -2.22 -11.98
N ASP A 66 -14.91 -2.48 -12.73
CA ASP A 66 -14.84 -2.89 -14.14
C ASP A 66 -14.05 -1.88 -15.00
N ALA A 67 -14.26 -0.59 -14.76
CA ALA A 67 -13.55 0.48 -15.48
C ALA A 67 -12.03 0.46 -15.23
N GLU A 68 -11.61 0.16 -14.00
CA GLU A 68 -10.21 0.05 -13.61
C GLU A 68 -9.58 -1.23 -14.17
N ARG A 69 -10.32 -2.35 -14.19
CA ARG A 69 -9.87 -3.57 -14.88
C ARG A 69 -9.61 -3.31 -16.36
N ALA A 70 -10.51 -2.60 -17.04
CA ALA A 70 -10.31 -2.20 -18.44
C ALA A 70 -9.12 -1.24 -18.64
N ALA A 71 -8.86 -0.34 -17.68
CA ALA A 71 -7.67 0.50 -17.70
C ALA A 71 -6.38 -0.32 -17.54
N ILE A 72 -6.36 -1.28 -16.61
CA ILE A 72 -5.23 -2.19 -16.40
C ILE A 72 -4.96 -3.03 -17.65
N ALA A 73 -5.99 -3.61 -18.27
CA ALA A 73 -5.85 -4.41 -19.49
C ALA A 73 -5.23 -3.59 -20.64
N ARG A 74 -5.74 -2.37 -20.86
CA ARG A 74 -5.20 -1.45 -21.87
C ARG A 74 -3.75 -1.05 -21.57
N PHE A 75 -3.45 -0.75 -20.31
CA PHE A 75 -2.11 -0.35 -19.91
C PHE A 75 -1.11 -1.52 -19.98
N ALA A 76 -1.54 -2.75 -19.66
CA ALA A 76 -0.73 -3.95 -19.79
C ALA A 76 -0.23 -4.14 -21.24
N ALA A 77 -1.08 -3.87 -22.23
CA ALA A 77 -0.68 -3.90 -23.63
C ALA A 77 0.40 -2.85 -23.96
N VAL A 78 0.28 -1.64 -23.40
CA VAL A 78 1.33 -0.61 -23.52
C VAL A 78 2.63 -1.06 -22.88
N ALA A 79 2.58 -1.66 -21.69
CA ALA A 79 3.75 -2.17 -20.98
C ALA A 79 4.48 -3.28 -21.76
N VAL A 80 3.73 -4.20 -22.38
CA VAL A 80 4.31 -5.22 -23.28
C VAL A 80 5.05 -4.57 -24.44
N ARG A 81 4.48 -3.52 -25.03
CA ARG A 81 5.07 -2.82 -26.19
C ARG A 81 6.19 -1.84 -25.85
N ALA A 82 6.45 -1.56 -24.57
CA ALA A 82 7.48 -0.62 -24.15
C ALA A 82 8.92 -1.10 -24.43
N GLY A 83 9.10 -2.40 -24.69
CA GLY A 83 10.37 -2.98 -25.15
C GLY A 83 10.14 -4.04 -26.21
N SER A 84 10.74 -5.21 -26.06
CA SER A 84 10.46 -6.36 -26.93
C SER A 84 9.10 -7.00 -26.62
N ALA A 85 8.08 -6.66 -27.42
CA ALA A 85 6.72 -7.16 -27.24
C ALA A 85 6.60 -8.69 -27.27
N SER A 86 7.35 -9.36 -28.15
CA SER A 86 7.33 -10.83 -28.24
C SER A 86 7.90 -11.50 -26.97
N ALA A 87 8.86 -10.87 -26.30
CA ALA A 87 9.45 -11.40 -25.09
C ALA A 87 8.63 -11.11 -23.82
N ALA A 88 7.91 -9.99 -23.79
CA ALA A 88 7.10 -9.57 -22.64
C ALA A 88 5.67 -10.15 -22.63
N LEU A 89 5.13 -10.57 -23.78
CA LEU A 89 3.73 -10.98 -23.90
C LEU A 89 3.34 -12.10 -22.93
N GLU A 90 3.99 -13.27 -23.03
CA GLU A 90 3.63 -14.43 -22.20
C GLU A 90 3.84 -14.18 -20.70
N PRO A 91 4.95 -13.57 -20.23
CA PRO A 91 5.10 -13.22 -18.82
C PRO A 91 3.99 -12.30 -18.29
N VAL A 92 3.61 -11.28 -19.05
CA VAL A 92 2.55 -10.34 -18.64
C VAL A 92 1.19 -11.04 -18.63
N ARG A 93 0.89 -11.85 -19.66
CA ARG A 93 -0.36 -12.65 -19.70
C ARG A 93 -0.44 -13.60 -18.51
N ALA A 94 0.63 -14.33 -18.22
CA ALA A 94 0.71 -15.22 -17.06
C ALA A 94 0.53 -14.47 -15.72
N CYS A 95 1.07 -13.25 -15.60
CA CYS A 95 0.88 -12.41 -14.43
C CYS A 95 -0.59 -11.97 -14.25
N LEU A 96 -1.26 -11.57 -15.34
CA LEU A 96 -2.69 -11.22 -15.31
C LEU A 96 -3.54 -12.40 -14.84
N ILE A 97 -3.27 -13.60 -15.37
CA ILE A 97 -3.93 -14.84 -14.93
C ILE A 97 -3.64 -15.12 -13.44
N GLY A 98 -2.38 -14.94 -13.01
CA GLY A 98 -1.98 -15.06 -11.61
C GLY A 98 -2.67 -14.07 -10.67
N PHE A 99 -3.12 -12.92 -11.19
CA PHE A 99 -3.94 -11.95 -10.47
C PHE A 99 -5.45 -12.20 -10.61
N ALA A 100 -5.84 -13.37 -11.11
CA ALA A 100 -7.21 -13.78 -11.36
C ALA A 100 -7.97 -12.88 -12.36
N ALA A 101 -7.31 -12.46 -13.44
CA ALA A 101 -7.98 -11.84 -14.58
C ALA A 101 -9.02 -12.81 -15.18
N ASP A 102 -10.23 -12.31 -15.42
CA ASP A 102 -11.29 -13.06 -16.10
C ASP A 102 -11.09 -13.07 -17.62
N ALA A 103 -11.92 -13.86 -18.31
CA ALA A 103 -11.85 -14.00 -19.76
C ALA A 103 -12.11 -12.68 -20.51
N GLU A 104 -12.97 -11.82 -19.97
CA GLU A 104 -13.29 -10.52 -20.56
C GLU A 104 -12.10 -9.57 -20.50
N MET A 105 -11.43 -9.51 -19.35
CA MET A 105 -10.23 -8.71 -19.16
C MET A 105 -9.07 -9.20 -20.02
N LEU A 106 -8.90 -10.51 -20.16
CA LEU A 106 -7.91 -11.08 -21.08
C LEU A 106 -8.24 -10.73 -22.53
N ALA A 107 -9.51 -10.83 -22.95
CA ALA A 107 -9.92 -10.42 -24.29
C ALA A 107 -9.68 -8.92 -24.55
N ALA A 108 -9.94 -8.06 -23.55
CA ALA A 108 -9.66 -6.63 -23.63
C ALA A 108 -8.15 -6.34 -23.73
N PHE A 109 -7.32 -7.11 -23.03
CA PHE A 109 -5.86 -7.02 -23.14
C PHE A 109 -5.38 -7.42 -24.55
N GLU A 110 -5.88 -8.54 -25.10
CA GLU A 110 -5.54 -8.97 -26.47
C GLU A 110 -5.99 -7.96 -27.52
N ALA A 111 -7.18 -7.37 -27.38
CA ALA A 111 -7.65 -6.32 -28.26
C ALA A 111 -6.75 -5.07 -28.20
N ALA A 112 -6.33 -4.68 -26.98
CA ALA A 112 -5.43 -3.56 -26.77
C ALA A 112 -4.00 -3.82 -27.30
N LEU A 113 -3.56 -5.07 -27.42
CA LEU A 113 -2.28 -5.38 -28.07
C LEU A 113 -2.32 -5.08 -29.58
N GLN A 114 -3.46 -5.33 -30.23
CA GLN A 114 -3.65 -5.05 -31.66
C GLN A 114 -3.83 -3.56 -31.93
N SER A 115 -4.55 -2.85 -31.06
CA SER A 115 -4.77 -1.41 -31.16
C SER A 115 -4.50 -0.73 -29.81
N PRO A 116 -3.21 -0.49 -29.49
CA PRO A 116 -2.84 0.06 -28.20
C PRO A 116 -3.20 1.54 -28.11
N PRO A 117 -3.74 1.98 -26.96
CA PRO A 117 -4.06 3.38 -26.76
C PRO A 117 -2.78 4.24 -26.71
N PRO A 118 -2.89 5.54 -26.99
CA PRO A 118 -1.80 6.47 -26.72
C PRO A 118 -1.45 6.44 -25.22
N LEU A 119 -0.15 6.63 -24.92
CA LEU A 119 0.39 6.50 -23.57
C LEU A 119 -0.35 7.38 -22.55
N ASP A 120 -0.63 8.64 -22.91
CA ASP A 120 -1.33 9.58 -22.03
C ASP A 120 -2.72 9.09 -21.64
N ALA A 121 -3.45 8.50 -22.59
CA ALA A 121 -4.79 7.94 -22.34
C ALA A 121 -4.73 6.65 -21.50
N ALA A 122 -3.69 5.83 -21.70
CA ALA A 122 -3.47 4.64 -20.88
C ALA A 122 -3.16 5.03 -19.43
N LEU A 123 -2.30 6.03 -19.26
CA LEU A 123 -1.91 6.59 -17.97
C LEU A 123 -3.09 7.28 -17.28
N SER A 124 -3.90 8.08 -17.98
CA SER A 124 -5.05 8.76 -17.37
C SER A 124 -6.06 7.82 -16.73
N GLY A 125 -6.14 6.57 -17.18
CA GLY A 125 -6.99 5.54 -16.59
C GLY A 125 -6.48 4.96 -15.25
N LEU A 126 -5.26 5.29 -14.83
CA LEU A 126 -4.63 4.76 -13.61
C LEU A 126 -4.67 5.79 -12.47
N THR A 127 -5.87 6.22 -12.08
CA THR A 127 -6.05 7.28 -11.06
C THR A 127 -5.91 6.77 -9.64
N ASP A 128 -6.33 5.53 -9.39
CA ASP A 128 -6.26 4.92 -8.07
C ASP A 128 -4.81 4.45 -7.76
N PRO A 129 -4.27 4.69 -6.55
CA PRO A 129 -2.91 4.29 -6.18
C PRO A 129 -2.66 2.77 -6.25
N GLU A 130 -3.66 1.95 -5.93
CA GLU A 130 -3.56 0.48 -6.02
C GLU A 130 -3.54 0.05 -7.49
N VAL A 131 -4.41 0.63 -8.32
CA VAL A 131 -4.42 0.40 -9.78
C VAL A 131 -3.10 0.83 -10.43
N ALA A 132 -2.56 1.98 -10.05
CA ALA A 132 -1.27 2.47 -10.53
C ALA A 132 -0.11 1.55 -10.11
N LEU A 133 -0.17 0.99 -8.91
CA LEU A 133 0.80 0.01 -8.43
C LEU A 133 0.74 -1.30 -9.23
N ILE A 134 -0.47 -1.81 -9.52
CA ILE A 134 -0.64 -3.02 -10.35
C ILE A 134 -0.07 -2.77 -11.75
N ALA A 135 -0.36 -1.63 -12.35
CA ALA A 135 0.20 -1.21 -13.63
C ALA A 135 1.74 -1.17 -13.60
N PHE A 136 2.33 -0.62 -12.55
CA PHE A 136 3.79 -0.63 -12.36
C PHE A 136 4.36 -2.06 -12.24
N ILE A 137 3.69 -2.96 -11.52
CA ILE A 137 4.10 -4.36 -11.43
C ILE A 137 4.10 -5.03 -12.81
N LEU A 138 3.09 -4.76 -13.64
CA LEU A 138 3.04 -5.27 -15.01
C LEU A 138 4.20 -4.73 -15.87
N CYS A 139 4.62 -3.47 -15.67
CA CYS A 139 5.84 -2.94 -16.29
C CYS A 139 7.09 -3.69 -15.84
N LEU A 140 7.22 -4.01 -14.56
CA LEU A 140 8.37 -4.79 -14.06
C LEU A 140 8.42 -6.20 -14.65
N VAL A 141 7.27 -6.87 -14.73
CA VAL A 141 7.15 -8.18 -15.36
C VAL A 141 7.52 -8.12 -16.84
N ALA A 142 7.05 -7.10 -17.56
CA ALA A 142 7.45 -6.89 -18.95
C ALA A 142 8.97 -6.64 -19.07
N ALA A 143 9.51 -5.77 -18.21
CA ALA A 143 10.91 -5.37 -18.21
C ALA A 143 11.89 -6.51 -18.01
N ARG A 144 11.52 -7.52 -17.20
CA ARG A 144 12.33 -8.72 -16.96
C ARG A 144 12.73 -9.44 -18.25
N SER A 145 11.83 -9.46 -19.25
CA SER A 145 12.04 -10.18 -20.51
C SER A 145 12.29 -9.25 -21.70
N ALA A 146 11.94 -7.97 -21.60
CA ALA A 146 11.95 -7.01 -22.72
C ALA A 146 13.16 -6.07 -22.80
N GLY A 147 14.13 -6.20 -21.88
CA GLY A 147 15.39 -5.46 -21.91
C GLY A 147 15.33 -4.05 -21.28
N PRO A 148 16.40 -3.24 -21.43
CA PRO A 148 16.59 -2.02 -20.65
C PRO A 148 15.57 -0.91 -20.93
N ALA A 149 15.02 -0.83 -22.14
CA ALA A 149 13.99 0.15 -22.49
C ALA A 149 12.70 -0.04 -21.67
N ALA A 150 12.27 -1.29 -21.49
CA ALA A 150 11.12 -1.61 -20.66
C ALA A 150 11.39 -1.32 -19.16
N GLY A 151 12.65 -1.46 -18.72
CA GLY A 151 13.08 -1.02 -17.40
C GLY A 151 12.93 0.49 -17.20
N ALA A 152 13.45 1.29 -18.12
CA ALA A 152 13.30 2.75 -18.09
C ALA A 152 11.82 3.19 -18.16
N PHE A 153 11.00 2.46 -18.92
CA PHE A 153 9.55 2.70 -18.95
C PHE A 153 8.90 2.44 -17.59
N ALA A 154 9.26 1.35 -16.89
CA ALA A 154 8.76 1.08 -15.55
C ALA A 154 9.12 2.22 -14.57
N ASP A 155 10.37 2.71 -14.63
CA ASP A 155 10.83 3.82 -13.78
C ASP A 155 10.07 5.12 -14.08
N TYR A 156 9.82 5.42 -15.36
CA TYR A 156 8.97 6.53 -15.77
C TYR A 156 7.56 6.42 -15.20
N VAL A 157 6.93 5.24 -15.26
CA VAL A 157 5.57 5.02 -14.74
C VAL A 157 5.51 5.23 -13.23
N ALA A 158 6.51 4.73 -12.49
CA ALA A 158 6.60 4.92 -11.04
C ALA A 158 6.69 6.40 -10.66
N LEU A 159 7.52 7.17 -11.38
CA LEU A 159 7.66 8.61 -11.18
C LEU A 159 6.38 9.37 -11.56
N HIS A 160 5.80 9.06 -12.73
CA HIS A 160 4.59 9.73 -13.22
C HIS A 160 3.39 9.51 -12.30
N ARG A 161 3.26 8.32 -11.70
CA ARG A 161 2.17 8.00 -10.77
C ARG A 161 2.47 8.39 -9.33
N GLY A 162 3.66 8.96 -9.06
CA GLY A 162 4.05 9.37 -7.72
C GLY A 162 4.07 8.21 -6.72
N LEU A 163 4.45 7.01 -7.18
CA LEU A 163 4.41 5.83 -6.31
C LEU A 163 5.38 5.97 -5.13
N PRO A 164 4.97 5.62 -3.90
CA PRO A 164 5.86 5.70 -2.75
C PRO A 164 7.13 4.85 -2.95
N THR A 165 8.30 5.40 -2.63
CA THR A 165 9.59 4.69 -2.81
C THR A 165 9.63 3.32 -2.12
N ALA A 166 8.99 3.19 -0.96
CA ALA A 166 8.88 1.92 -0.24
C ALA A 166 8.09 0.87 -1.05
N ALA A 167 7.02 1.30 -1.74
CA ALA A 167 6.19 0.44 -2.57
C ALA A 167 6.93 0.01 -3.84
N VAL A 168 7.60 0.96 -4.51
CA VAL A 168 8.46 0.70 -5.68
C VAL A 168 9.52 -0.35 -5.34
N ARG A 169 10.30 -0.14 -4.28
CA ARG A 169 11.35 -1.08 -3.86
C ARG A 169 10.80 -2.45 -3.48
N ALA A 170 9.61 -2.51 -2.89
CA ALA A 170 8.96 -3.79 -2.54
C ALA A 170 8.55 -4.57 -3.80
N ALA A 171 7.95 -3.89 -4.78
CA ALA A 171 7.57 -4.48 -6.04
C ALA A 171 8.79 -4.91 -6.87
N GLU A 172 9.84 -4.09 -6.95
CA GLU A 172 11.10 -4.44 -7.63
C GLU A 172 11.72 -5.71 -7.05
N ARG A 173 11.81 -5.83 -5.71
CA ARG A 173 12.34 -7.04 -5.07
C ARG A 173 11.55 -8.31 -5.41
N ARG A 174 10.26 -8.20 -5.69
CA ARG A 174 9.37 -9.34 -5.92
C ARG A 174 9.25 -9.71 -7.41
N TYR A 175 9.28 -8.72 -8.30
CA TYR A 175 8.92 -8.90 -9.71
C TYR A 175 10.06 -8.60 -10.71
N ARG A 176 11.17 -7.99 -10.26
CA ARG A 176 12.32 -7.68 -11.14
C ARG A 176 13.38 -8.80 -11.18
N THR A 177 13.45 -9.67 -10.17
CA THR A 177 14.28 -10.90 -10.14
C THR A 177 13.77 -11.96 -11.09
#